data_AF-A0A6B3F486-F1
#
_entry.id   AF-A0A6B3F486-F1
#
_cell.length_a   1.000
_cell.length_b   1.000
_cell.length_c   1.000
_cell.angle_alpha   90.00
_cell.angle_beta   90.00
_cell.angle_gamma   90.00
#
_symmetry.space_group_name_H-M   'P 1'
#
loop_
_entity.id
_entity.type
_entity.pdbx_description
1 polymer ?
#
loop_
_entity_poly.entity_id
_entity_poly.type
_entity_poly.pdbx_seq_one_letter_code
_entity_poly.pdbx_strand_id
1 'polypeptide(L)' 'ATGRTDVVFGTTVAGRPSEVPAVGDIIGLFLNTVPTRVALDPAESVLGLLRRVQDERLALMPYEHLSLGVLQA' A
#
# COMPACT_ATOMS: atom_id res chain seq x y z
N ALA A 1 21.14 1.40 6.77
CA ALA A 1 20.14 0.41 7.25
C ALA A 1 19.48 0.96 8.51
N THR A 2 18.17 0.75 8.70
CA THR A 2 17.43 1.28 9.87
C THR A 2 17.70 0.50 11.16
N GLY A 3 18.21 -0.74 11.06
CA GLY A 3 18.45 -1.62 12.21
C GLY A 3 17.17 -2.14 12.87
N ARG A 4 16.01 -2.00 12.22
CA ARG A 4 14.69 -2.37 12.76
C ARG A 4 14.08 -3.51 11.94
N THR A 5 13.34 -4.38 12.62
CA THR A 5 12.53 -5.44 12.03
C THR A 5 11.10 -5.01 11.71
N ASP A 6 10.69 -3.81 12.12
CA ASP A 6 9.38 -3.23 11.78
C ASP A 6 9.62 -1.84 11.18
N VAL A 7 9.19 -1.66 9.94
CA VAL A 7 9.47 -0.46 9.15
C VAL A 7 8.20 0.07 8.48
N VAL A 8 8.10 1.38 8.41
CA VAL A 8 7.03 2.08 7.67
C VAL A 8 7.67 3.00 6.63
N PHE A 9 7.18 2.95 5.41
CA PHE A 9 7.60 3.81 4.32
C PHE A 9 6.40 4.21 3.45
N GLY A 10 6.56 5.25 2.63
CA GLY A 10 5.53 5.68 1.68
C GLY A 10 5.57 4.84 0.41
N THR A 11 4.41 4.37 -0.04
CA THR A 11 4.22 3.72 -1.34
C THR A 11 3.30 4.57 -2.21
N THR A 12 3.73 4.88 -3.42
CA THR A 12 2.89 5.55 -4.41
C THR A 12 1.94 4.55 -5.06
N VAL A 13 0.67 4.90 -5.12
CA VAL A 13 -0.39 4.08 -5.69
C VAL A 13 -1.09 4.84 -6.81
N ALA A 14 -1.58 4.11 -7.81
CA ALA A 14 -2.23 4.72 -8.96
C ALA A 14 -3.59 5.36 -8.62
N GLY A 15 -4.26 4.87 -7.56
CA GLY A 15 -5.60 5.33 -7.13
C GLY A 15 -6.67 5.21 -8.21
N ARG A 16 -6.53 4.22 -9.12
CA ARG A 16 -7.47 3.94 -10.21
C ARG A 16 -8.32 2.69 -9.89
N PRO A 17 -9.50 2.84 -9.28
CA PRO A 17 -10.36 1.71 -8.90
C PRO A 17 -10.85 0.90 -10.10
N SER A 18 -10.85 -0.43 -9.98
CA SER A 18 -11.20 -1.33 -11.09
C SER A 18 -12.68 -1.30 -11.46
N GLU A 19 -13.50 -0.77 -10.55
CA GLU A 19 -14.96 -0.68 -10.69
C GLU A 19 -15.37 0.48 -11.62
N VAL A 20 -14.44 1.38 -11.96
CA VAL A 20 -14.68 2.51 -12.86
C VAL A 20 -14.29 2.12 -14.29
N PRO A 21 -15.25 2.05 -15.24
CA PRO A 21 -14.96 1.72 -16.63
C PRO A 21 -13.97 2.71 -17.25
N ALA A 22 -13.02 2.21 -18.02
CA ALA A 22 -11.98 3.00 -18.70
C ALA A 22 -11.18 3.93 -17.75
N VAL A 23 -11.11 3.61 -16.45
CA VAL A 23 -10.39 4.44 -15.47
C VAL A 23 -8.94 4.68 -15.87
N GLY A 24 -8.30 3.75 -16.59
CA GLY A 24 -6.92 3.89 -17.08
C GLY A 24 -6.72 5.08 -18.02
N ASP A 25 -7.76 5.47 -18.76
CA ASP A 25 -7.69 6.49 -19.81
C ASP A 25 -8.08 7.88 -19.32
N ILE A 26 -8.61 7.99 -18.09
CA ILE A 26 -9.07 9.26 -17.52
C ILE A 26 -7.85 10.12 -17.13
N ILE A 27 -7.79 11.34 -17.65
CA ILE A 27 -6.83 12.37 -17.25
C ILE A 27 -7.33 13.03 -15.96
N GLY A 28 -6.53 12.98 -14.90
CA GLY A 28 -6.87 13.56 -13.59
C GLY A 28 -5.89 13.18 -12.50
N LEU A 29 -6.10 13.71 -11.29
CA LEU A 29 -5.31 13.38 -10.11
C LEU A 29 -5.86 12.10 -9.46
N PHE A 30 -5.19 10.98 -9.69
CA PHE A 30 -5.49 9.69 -9.07
C PHE A 30 -4.36 9.19 -8.17
N LEU A 31 -3.12 9.62 -8.41
CA LEU A 31 -1.99 9.15 -7.62
C LEU A 31 -2.17 9.54 -6.14
N ASN A 32 -1.80 8.62 -5.26
CA ASN A 32 -1.73 8.89 -3.83
C ASN A 32 -0.47 8.25 -3.23
N THR A 33 -0.06 8.71 -2.04
CA THR A 33 1.00 8.09 -1.25
C THR A 33 0.41 7.59 0.05
N VAL A 34 0.46 6.27 0.26
CA VAL A 34 -0.07 5.60 1.45
C VAL A 34 1.06 4.98 2.28
N PRO A 35 0.92 4.92 3.62
CA PRO A 35 1.91 4.25 4.45
C PRO A 35 1.85 2.74 4.20
N THR A 36 3.01 2.13 3.99
CA THR A 36 3.20 0.68 3.93
C THR A 36 4.05 0.28 5.11
N ARG A 37 3.50 -0.57 5.99
CA ARG A 37 4.20 -1.14 7.14
C ARG A 37 4.61 -2.56 6.80
N VAL A 38 5.86 -2.90 7.06
CA VAL A 38 6.37 -4.27 6.93
C VAL A 38 7.05 -4.64 8.23
N ALA A 39 6.46 -5.60 8.93
CA ALA A 39 7.10 -6.30 10.03
C ALA A 39 7.78 -7.57 9.49
N LEU A 40 9.04 -7.77 9.86
CA LEU A 40 9.88 -8.90 9.49
C LEU A 40 9.94 -9.87 10.67
N ASP A 41 9.55 -11.10 10.42
CA ASP A 41 9.74 -12.23 11.34
C ASP A 41 10.88 -13.12 10.81
N PRO A 42 11.98 -13.31 11.56
CA PRO A 42 13.06 -14.21 11.16
C PRO A 42 12.64 -15.66 10.94
N ALA A 43 11.53 -16.10 11.52
CA ALA A 43 10.97 -17.43 11.31
C ALA A 43 10.11 -17.55 10.04
N GLU A 44 9.74 -16.42 9.42
CA GLU A 44 8.92 -16.37 8.21
C GLU A 44 9.78 -16.57 6.96
N SER A 45 9.35 -17.48 6.07
CA SER A 45 9.98 -17.61 4.75
C SER A 45 9.76 -16.35 3.91
N VAL A 46 10.69 -16.04 3.00
CA VAL A 46 10.54 -14.90 2.07
C VAL A 46 9.24 -14.96 1.28
N LEU A 47 8.82 -16.16 0.83
CA LEU A 47 7.55 -16.33 0.14
C LEU A 47 6.34 -16.05 1.04
N GLY A 48 6.42 -16.44 2.31
CA GLY A 48 5.40 -16.13 3.32
C GLY A 48 5.25 -14.63 3.51
N LEU A 49 6.38 -13.93 3.69
CA LEU A 49 6.44 -12.48 3.80
C LEU A 49 5.79 -11.79 2.59
N LEU A 50 6.16 -12.19 1.37
CA LEU A 50 5.61 -11.60 0.15
C LEU A 50 4.10 -11.82 0.01
N ARG A 51 3.60 -13.02 0.34
CA ARG A 51 2.17 -13.32 0.34
C ARG A 51 1.43 -12.47 1.36
N ARG A 52 1.93 -12.41 2.59
CA ARG A 52 1.32 -11.61 3.65
C ARG A 52 1.28 -10.12 3.29
N VAL A 53 2.37 -9.56 2.79
CA VAL A 53 2.41 -8.17 2.32
C VAL A 53 1.42 -7.95 1.17
N GLN A 54 1.29 -8.89 0.24
CA GLN A 54 0.30 -8.82 -0.85
C GLN A 54 -1.14 -8.88 -0.32
N ASP A 55 -1.44 -9.74 0.64
CA ASP A 55 -2.76 -9.88 1.24
C ASP A 55 -3.15 -8.62 2.03
N GLU A 56 -2.22 -8.09 2.84
CA GLU A 56 -2.37 -6.81 3.54
C GLU A 56 -2.62 -5.66 2.54
N ARG A 57 -1.89 -5.64 1.43
CA ARG A 57 -2.04 -4.64 0.36
C ARG A 57 -3.44 -4.71 -0.28
N LEU A 58 -3.95 -5.91 -0.56
CA LEU A 58 -5.29 -6.11 -1.14
C LEU A 58 -6.39 -5.70 -0.15
N ALA A 59 -6.23 -6.01 1.13
CA ALA A 59 -7.19 -5.62 2.16
C ALA A 59 -7.30 -4.10 2.33
N LEU A 60 -6.20 -3.37 2.07
CA LEU A 60 -6.13 -1.92 2.16
C LEU A 60 -6.54 -1.20 0.86
N MET A 61 -6.64 -1.92 -0.26
CA MET A 61 -6.94 -1.37 -1.59
C MET A 61 -8.18 -0.46 -1.63
N PRO A 62 -9.30 -0.81 -0.96
CA PRO A 62 -10.49 0.04 -0.91
C PRO A 62 -10.28 1.42 -0.24
N TYR A 63 -9.23 1.57 0.56
CA TYR A 63 -8.96 2.77 1.37
C TYR A 63 -7.85 3.65 0.79
N GLU A 64 -7.23 3.25 -0.33
CA GLU A 64 -6.12 3.98 -0.95
C GLU A 64 -6.45 5.39 -1.45
N HIS A 65 -7.72 5.76 -1.47
CA HIS A 65 -8.19 7.10 -1.83
C HIS A 65 -8.08 8.11 -0.67
N LEU A 66 -7.86 7.64 0.57
CA LEU A 66 -7.71 8.51 1.72
C LEU A 66 -6.38 9.27 1.66
N SER A 67 -6.42 10.59 1.86
CA SER A 67 -5.19 11.39 1.87
C SER A 67 -4.30 11.02 3.05
N LEU A 68 -2.99 11.10 2.85
CA LEU A 68 -2.03 10.84 3.93
C LEU A 68 -2.27 11.72 5.16
N GLY A 69 -2.67 12.98 4.96
CA GLY A 69 -3.00 13.89 6.04
C GLY A 69 -4.17 13.43 6.92
N VAL A 70 -5.19 12.79 6.32
CA VAL A 70 -6.29 12.19 7.08
C VAL A 70 -5.83 10.98 7.88
N LEU A 71 -4.90 10.18 7.35
CA LEU A 71 -4.35 9.01 8.03
C LEU A 71 -3.40 9.36 9.20
N GLN A 72 -2.84 10.57 9.20
CA GLN A 72 -1.85 11.03 10.18
C GLN A 72 -2.41 11.96 11.27
N ALA A 73 -3.66 12.40 11.13
CA ALA A 73 -4.36 13.23 12.10
C ALA A 73 -4.71 12.42 13.36
#